data_AF-A0A1Q9YLD1-F1
#
_entry.id   AF-A0A1Q9YLD1-F1
#
_cell.length_a   1.000
_cell.length_b   1.000
_cell.length_c   1.000
_cell.angle_alpha   90.00
_cell.angle_beta   90.00
_cell.angle_gamma   90.00
#
_symmetry.space_group_name_H-M   'P 1'
#
loop_
_entity.id
_entity.type
_entity.pdbx_description
1 polymer ?
#
loop_
_entity_poly.entity_id
_entity_poly.type
_entity_poly.pdbx_seq_one_letter_code
_entity_poly.pdbx_strand_id
1 'polypeptide(L)'
;MSSGRSFDLTAGVVLSVLGSVLVLLPENIYDLILNLALFIGFFNTIYQLVQYILKKNLSDLLFGLLSLAFVVILSRWQELPEWFIRVMFGTYLLCSAVVTGIQLVLDVEDSYLSRIAGLLFLTAVYGALGFVLLFSPDLDTTILMQLFGIYFVVMGIRFFMNALPGGGKNYHWKRGRRIMLPPAISAILPDWFLKHINETMKKGEPVILHEQKTSRRPQLQVMVHVGPKGFQKIGHISFAYKGVVYSYGNYDSDSFRLNGTIGDGVFFNLAAEDYIPNMLQVEKNTIFEFGILLDADQEQAVEAELAKMRNNSYRWYTKIERSDGYDRFNQFEADYPSRLHYRSGAKMYKFKGGKFRTYWALGDNCAAFTDVVLGALGADVLNIRGIISPGTYLDFLQTEYLRPNSPVVTRTIHTLADGSAISSDAFGNPDRPC
;
A
#
# COMPACT_ATOMS: atom_id res chain seq x y z
N MET A 1 2.15 1.47 23.95
CA MET A 1 0.89 0.67 24.05
C MET A 1 -0.38 1.51 24.26
N SER A 2 -0.37 2.62 25.02
CA SER A 2 -1.59 3.42 25.28
C SER A 2 -2.08 4.29 24.10
N SER A 3 -1.16 4.89 23.32
CA SER A 3 -1.52 5.88 22.28
C SER A 3 -2.32 5.30 21.11
N GLY A 4 -1.96 4.10 20.61
CA GLY A 4 -2.64 3.47 19.47
C GLY A 4 -4.08 3.05 19.78
N ARG A 5 -4.32 2.48 20.96
CA ARG A 5 -5.66 2.02 21.37
C ARG A 5 -6.62 3.19 21.59
N SER A 6 -6.14 4.29 22.18
CA SER A 6 -6.94 5.51 22.36
C SER A 6 -7.34 6.12 21.02
N PHE A 7 -6.39 6.15 20.07
CA PHE A 7 -6.66 6.59 18.69
C PHE A 7 -7.72 5.74 18.01
N ASP A 8 -7.57 4.41 18.02
CA ASP A 8 -8.51 3.49 17.37
C ASP A 8 -9.92 3.59 17.98
N LEU A 9 -10.04 3.73 19.31
CA LEU A 9 -11.34 3.95 19.95
C LEU A 9 -11.96 5.28 19.51
N THR A 10 -11.18 6.35 19.50
CA THR A 10 -11.66 7.69 19.12
C THR A 10 -12.10 7.71 17.66
N ALA A 11 -11.26 7.19 16.76
CA ALA A 11 -11.58 7.07 15.33
C ALA A 11 -12.81 6.17 15.11
N GLY A 12 -12.90 5.06 15.83
CA GLY A 12 -14.05 4.13 15.79
C GLY A 12 -15.36 4.81 16.16
N VAL A 13 -15.38 5.57 17.26
CA VAL A 13 -16.56 6.33 17.70
C VAL A 13 -16.93 7.40 16.67
N VAL A 14 -15.96 8.22 16.25
CA VAL A 14 -16.21 9.32 15.30
C VAL A 14 -16.79 8.78 13.99
N LEU A 15 -16.17 7.76 13.41
CA LEU A 15 -16.63 7.17 12.14
C LEU A 15 -17.99 6.49 12.27
N SER A 16 -18.25 5.81 13.39
CA SER A 16 -19.54 5.14 13.61
C SER A 16 -20.67 6.16 13.79
N VAL A 17 -20.43 7.25 14.52
CA VAL A 17 -21.41 8.33 14.73
C VAL A 17 -21.66 9.06 13.41
N LEU A 18 -20.61 9.52 12.72
CA LEU A 18 -20.74 10.19 11.43
C LEU A 18 -21.44 9.28 10.41
N GLY A 19 -21.06 8.01 10.36
CA GLY A 19 -21.65 7.03 9.47
C GLY A 19 -23.14 6.81 9.75
N SER A 20 -23.51 6.63 11.03
CA SER A 20 -24.92 6.44 11.42
C SER A 20 -25.77 7.67 11.11
N VAL A 21 -25.21 8.87 11.32
CA VAL A 21 -25.86 10.14 11.00
C VAL A 21 -26.11 10.27 9.49
N LEU A 22 -25.12 9.93 8.64
CA LEU A 22 -25.27 9.93 7.19
C LEU A 22 -26.29 8.89 6.69
N VAL A 23 -26.43 7.75 7.37
CA VAL A 23 -27.41 6.72 7.00
C VAL A 23 -28.84 7.11 7.40
N LEU A 24 -29.01 7.65 8.61
CA LEU A 24 -30.32 7.90 9.20
C LEU A 24 -30.92 9.25 8.84
N LEU A 25 -30.08 10.27 8.61
CA LEU A 25 -30.51 11.66 8.34
C LEU A 25 -29.78 12.27 7.12
N PRO A 26 -29.75 11.60 5.95
CA PRO A 26 -28.91 12.01 4.81
C PRO A 26 -29.25 13.42 4.28
N GLU A 27 -30.54 13.74 4.11
CA GLU A 27 -31.01 15.02 3.55
C GLU A 27 -30.62 16.20 4.45
N ASN A 28 -30.96 16.11 5.74
CA ASN A 28 -30.66 17.16 6.72
C ASN A 28 -29.16 17.41 6.89
N ILE A 29 -28.33 16.40 6.66
CA ILE A 29 -26.88 16.49 6.85
C ILE A 29 -26.21 17.14 5.65
N TYR A 30 -26.67 16.90 4.44
CA TYR A 30 -26.16 17.61 3.27
C TYR A 30 -26.40 19.13 3.42
N ASP A 31 -27.62 19.53 3.74
CA ASP A 31 -27.98 20.93 3.96
C ASP A 31 -27.19 21.54 5.12
N LEU A 32 -27.00 20.78 6.21
CA LEU A 32 -26.20 21.23 7.34
C LEU A 32 -24.74 21.46 6.95
N ILE A 33 -24.13 20.53 6.21
CA ILE A 33 -22.74 20.65 5.73
C ILE A 33 -22.60 21.86 4.80
N LEU A 34 -23.54 22.04 3.88
CA LEU A 34 -23.57 23.16 2.94
C LEU A 34 -23.68 24.50 3.68
N ASN A 35 -24.62 24.61 4.63
CA ASN A 35 -24.82 25.81 5.43
C ASN A 35 -23.62 26.12 6.32
N LEU A 36 -23.00 25.11 6.95
CA LEU A 36 -21.76 25.26 7.71
C LEU A 36 -20.61 25.74 6.83
N ALA A 37 -20.46 25.18 5.62
CA ALA A 37 -19.42 25.60 4.69
C ALA A 37 -19.60 27.06 4.24
N LEU A 38 -20.83 27.49 3.97
CA LEU A 38 -21.16 28.88 3.67
C LEU A 38 -20.87 29.80 4.86
N PHE A 39 -21.29 29.41 6.06
CA PHE A 39 -21.06 30.17 7.29
C PHE A 39 -19.56 30.34 7.57
N ILE A 40 -18.80 29.24 7.59
CA ILE A 40 -17.35 29.26 7.81
C ILE A 40 -16.64 30.07 6.73
N GLY A 41 -17.00 29.86 5.45
CA GLY A 41 -16.43 30.60 4.33
C GLY A 41 -16.67 32.10 4.46
N PHE A 42 -17.88 32.51 4.86
CA PHE A 42 -18.22 33.92 5.06
C PHE A 42 -17.41 34.57 6.18
N PHE A 43 -17.33 33.93 7.35
CA PHE A 43 -16.52 34.44 8.46
C PHE A 43 -15.02 34.45 8.14
N ASN A 44 -14.52 33.45 7.41
CA ASN A 44 -13.15 33.43 6.94
C ASN A 44 -12.87 34.59 5.96
N THR A 45 -13.81 34.90 5.05
CA THR A 45 -13.70 36.08 4.19
C THR A 45 -13.57 37.37 5.01
N ILE A 46 -14.42 37.58 6.02
CA ILE A 46 -14.34 38.75 6.90
C ILE A 46 -12.99 38.79 7.62
N TYR A 47 -12.58 37.67 8.22
CA TYR A 47 -11.31 37.57 8.94
C TYR A 47 -10.11 37.95 8.06
N GLN A 48 -10.03 37.39 6.85
CA GLN A 48 -8.92 37.65 5.92
C GLN A 48 -8.91 39.09 5.42
N LEU A 49 -10.08 39.68 5.16
CA LEU A 49 -10.18 41.09 4.79
C LEU A 49 -9.77 42.02 5.94
N VAL A 50 -10.11 41.69 7.19
CA VAL A 50 -9.62 42.42 8.37
C VAL A 50 -8.11 42.30 8.51
N GLN A 51 -7.55 41.10 8.36
CA GLN A 51 -6.09 40.89 8.38
C GLN A 51 -5.39 41.70 7.28
N TYR A 52 -5.95 41.74 6.08
CA TYR A 52 -5.45 42.59 5.00
C TYR A 52 -5.49 44.08 5.37
N ILE A 53 -6.57 44.57 5.99
CA ILE A 53 -6.65 45.98 6.40
C ILE A 53 -5.57 46.32 7.43
N LEU A 54 -5.32 45.42 8.39
CA LEU A 54 -4.35 45.60 9.47
C LEU A 54 -2.89 45.45 9.01
N LYS A 55 -2.60 44.47 8.15
CA LYS A 55 -1.22 44.08 7.77
C LYS A 55 -0.83 44.49 6.35
N LYS A 56 -1.80 44.90 5.52
CA LYS A 56 -1.63 45.27 4.09
C LYS A 56 -0.96 44.19 3.24
N ASN A 57 -1.10 42.93 3.63
CA ASN A 57 -0.50 41.79 2.96
C ASN A 57 -1.39 41.27 1.82
N LEU A 58 -0.87 41.25 0.59
CA LEU A 58 -1.62 40.86 -0.61
C LEU A 58 -2.13 39.41 -0.57
N SER A 59 -1.43 38.52 0.15
CA SER A 59 -1.88 37.12 0.28
C SER A 59 -3.20 37.02 1.05
N ASP A 60 -3.38 37.81 2.12
CA ASP A 60 -4.63 37.84 2.89
C ASP A 60 -5.79 38.38 2.03
N LEU A 61 -5.53 39.37 1.16
CA LEU A 61 -6.51 39.84 0.18
C LEU A 61 -6.89 38.75 -0.83
N LEU A 62 -5.90 38.05 -1.40
CA LEU A 62 -6.13 36.97 -2.34
C LEU A 62 -6.96 35.84 -1.70
N PHE A 63 -6.58 35.39 -0.50
CA PHE A 63 -7.33 34.35 0.23
C PHE A 63 -8.73 34.82 0.61
N GLY A 64 -8.91 36.09 0.99
CA GLY A 64 -10.22 36.68 1.24
C GLY A 64 -11.11 36.68 -0.01
N LEU A 65 -10.56 37.07 -1.17
CA LEU A 65 -11.27 37.05 -2.45
C LEU A 65 -11.63 35.63 -2.90
N LEU A 66 -10.72 34.66 -2.73
CA LEU A 66 -10.99 33.25 -3.03
C LEU A 66 -12.07 32.68 -2.10
N SER A 67 -12.04 33.02 -0.81
CA SER A 67 -13.06 32.62 0.16
C SER A 67 -14.42 33.24 -0.18
N LEU A 68 -14.45 34.51 -0.60
CA LEU A 68 -15.67 35.17 -1.06
C LEU A 68 -16.22 34.51 -2.33
N ALA A 69 -15.35 34.26 -3.32
CA ALA A 69 -15.73 33.57 -4.55
C ALA A 69 -16.32 32.18 -4.24
N PHE A 70 -15.70 31.43 -3.32
CA PHE A 70 -16.22 30.14 -2.85
C PHE A 70 -17.63 30.25 -2.27
N VAL A 71 -17.89 31.22 -1.37
CA VAL A 71 -19.24 31.44 -0.80
C VAL A 71 -20.26 31.83 -1.87
N VAL A 72 -19.90 32.72 -2.80
CA VAL A 72 -20.82 33.15 -3.88
C VAL A 72 -21.13 31.99 -4.82
N ILE A 73 -20.11 31.22 -5.23
CA ILE A 73 -20.28 30.03 -6.08
C ILE A 73 -21.18 29.01 -5.39
N LEU A 74 -20.88 28.66 -4.15
CA LEU A 74 -21.59 27.62 -3.40
C LEU A 74 -23.03 28.01 -3.07
N SER A 75 -23.30 29.29 -2.80
CA SER A 75 -24.66 29.78 -2.54
C SER A 75 -25.53 29.84 -3.79
N ARG A 76 -24.94 30.07 -4.98
CA ARG A 76 -25.65 30.06 -6.26
C ARG A 76 -25.85 28.66 -6.85
N TRP A 77 -24.88 27.77 -6.64
CA TRP A 77 -24.88 26.42 -7.19
C TRP A 77 -24.80 25.40 -6.05
N GLN A 78 -25.89 25.27 -5.32
CA GLN A 78 -26.00 24.38 -4.16
C GLN A 78 -25.85 22.89 -4.53
N GLU A 79 -26.11 22.54 -5.79
CA GLU A 79 -25.91 21.19 -6.36
C GLU A 79 -24.45 20.88 -6.73
N LEU A 80 -23.57 21.88 -6.71
CA LEU A 80 -22.17 21.71 -7.15
C LEU A 80 -21.39 20.70 -6.28
N PRO A 81 -21.49 20.70 -4.93
CA PRO A 81 -20.82 19.70 -4.10
C PRO A 81 -21.33 18.28 -4.36
N GLU A 82 -22.65 18.09 -4.47
CA GLU A 82 -23.22 16.81 -4.86
C GLU A 82 -22.67 16.34 -6.20
N TRP A 83 -22.77 17.19 -7.23
CA TRP A 83 -22.25 16.89 -8.56
C TRP A 83 -20.78 16.48 -8.50
N PHE A 84 -19.97 17.20 -7.73
CA PHE A 84 -18.56 16.90 -7.55
C PHE A 84 -18.34 15.52 -6.91
N ILE A 85 -19.03 15.20 -5.82
CA ILE A 85 -18.91 13.90 -5.15
C ILE A 85 -19.35 12.78 -6.11
N ARG A 86 -20.48 12.96 -6.79
CA ARG A 86 -21.05 11.99 -7.74
C ARG A 86 -20.09 11.72 -8.90
N VAL A 87 -19.58 12.79 -9.54
CA VAL A 87 -18.65 12.69 -10.68
C VAL A 87 -17.31 12.09 -10.24
N MET A 88 -16.77 12.51 -9.10
CA MET A 88 -15.52 11.93 -8.59
C MET A 88 -15.68 10.44 -8.28
N PHE A 89 -16.76 10.04 -7.62
CA PHE A 89 -17.00 8.64 -7.27
C PHE A 89 -17.30 7.79 -8.51
N GLY A 90 -18.11 8.30 -9.44
CA GLY A 90 -18.37 7.64 -10.73
C GLY A 90 -17.09 7.45 -11.54
N THR A 91 -16.25 8.47 -11.61
CA THR A 91 -14.91 8.39 -12.25
C THR A 91 -14.03 7.35 -11.57
N TYR A 92 -14.00 7.33 -10.23
CA TYR A 92 -13.24 6.33 -9.47
C TYR A 92 -13.70 4.89 -9.78
N LEU A 93 -15.01 4.65 -9.88
CA LEU A 93 -15.55 3.35 -10.25
C LEU A 93 -15.21 2.96 -11.68
N LEU A 94 -15.28 3.89 -12.63
CA LEU A 94 -14.83 3.62 -14.01
C LEU A 94 -13.33 3.30 -14.08
N CYS A 95 -12.48 4.05 -13.36
CA CYS A 95 -11.06 3.71 -13.25
C CYS A 95 -10.86 2.30 -12.65
N SER A 96 -11.65 1.94 -11.63
CA SER A 96 -11.60 0.60 -11.01
C SER A 96 -12.07 -0.49 -11.98
N ALA A 97 -13.08 -0.21 -12.81
CA ALA A 97 -13.53 -1.10 -13.88
C ALA A 97 -12.41 -1.31 -14.93
N VAL A 98 -11.71 -0.25 -15.33
CA VAL A 98 -10.55 -0.36 -16.24
C VAL A 98 -9.44 -1.20 -15.63
N VAL A 99 -9.08 -0.96 -14.36
CA VAL A 99 -8.03 -1.74 -13.67
C VAL A 99 -8.38 -3.22 -13.59
N THR A 100 -9.62 -3.54 -13.20
CA THR A 100 -10.09 -4.93 -13.11
C THR A 100 -10.23 -5.59 -14.49
N GLY A 101 -10.64 -4.82 -15.51
CA GLY A 101 -10.69 -5.26 -16.90
C GLY A 101 -9.31 -5.54 -17.50
N ILE A 102 -8.30 -4.72 -17.20
CA ILE A 102 -6.91 -5.00 -17.56
C ILE A 102 -6.46 -6.31 -16.91
N GLN A 103 -6.68 -6.50 -15.61
CA GLN A 103 -6.32 -7.74 -14.93
C GLN A 103 -7.06 -8.96 -15.51
N LEU A 104 -8.32 -8.80 -15.90
CA LEU A 104 -9.09 -9.85 -16.56
C LEU A 104 -8.45 -10.30 -17.87
N VAL A 105 -8.00 -9.34 -18.71
CA VAL A 105 -7.30 -9.64 -19.97
C VAL A 105 -5.97 -10.34 -19.70
N LEU A 106 -5.19 -9.85 -18.74
CA LEU A 106 -3.91 -10.47 -18.36
C LEU A 106 -4.10 -11.90 -17.84
N ASP A 107 -5.13 -12.14 -17.01
CA ASP A 107 -5.44 -13.48 -16.51
C ASP A 107 -5.77 -14.47 -17.64
N VAL A 108 -6.45 -14.00 -18.69
CA VAL A 108 -6.73 -14.80 -19.89
C VAL A 108 -5.43 -15.09 -20.66
N GLU A 109 -4.59 -14.08 -20.89
CA GLU A 109 -3.29 -14.23 -21.56
C GLU A 109 -2.35 -15.20 -20.80
N ASP A 110 -2.41 -15.17 -19.48
CA ASP A 110 -1.60 -15.98 -18.58
C ASP A 110 -2.19 -17.36 -18.27
N SER A 111 -3.34 -17.70 -18.89
CA SER A 111 -4.08 -18.95 -18.67
C SER A 111 -4.47 -19.17 -17.20
N TYR A 112 -4.70 -18.10 -16.46
CA TYR A 112 -5.11 -18.09 -15.06
C TYR A 112 -6.63 -17.94 -14.92
N LEU A 113 -7.37 -19.02 -15.24
CA LEU A 113 -8.82 -18.96 -15.42
C LEU A 113 -9.65 -18.95 -14.11
N SER A 114 -9.01 -19.17 -12.95
CA SER A 114 -9.70 -19.47 -11.69
C SER A 114 -10.54 -18.32 -11.13
N ARG A 115 -10.25 -17.07 -11.48
CA ARG A 115 -10.95 -15.87 -10.98
C ARG A 115 -11.62 -15.01 -12.05
N ILE A 116 -11.64 -15.47 -13.31
CA ILE A 116 -12.20 -14.72 -14.45
C ILE A 116 -13.65 -14.31 -14.21
N ALA A 117 -14.50 -15.23 -13.75
CA ALA A 117 -15.91 -14.93 -13.51
C ALA A 117 -16.09 -13.83 -12.45
N GLY A 118 -15.27 -13.86 -11.39
CA GLY A 118 -15.29 -12.85 -10.34
C GLY A 118 -14.80 -11.48 -10.83
N LEU A 119 -13.72 -11.45 -11.61
CA LEU A 119 -13.20 -10.22 -12.22
C LEU A 119 -14.18 -9.64 -13.24
N LEU A 120 -14.79 -10.45 -14.09
CA LEU A 120 -15.81 -10.02 -15.05
C LEU A 120 -17.00 -9.38 -14.34
N PHE A 121 -17.52 -10.03 -13.29
CA PHE A 121 -18.60 -9.48 -12.48
C PHE A 121 -18.19 -8.13 -11.86
N LEU A 122 -16.99 -8.05 -11.29
CA LEU A 122 -16.48 -6.82 -10.66
C LEU A 122 -16.33 -5.67 -11.67
N THR A 123 -15.76 -5.96 -12.84
CA THR A 123 -15.62 -4.99 -13.95
C THR A 123 -16.98 -4.50 -14.43
N ALA A 124 -17.96 -5.40 -14.60
CA ALA A 124 -19.30 -5.03 -15.02
C ALA A 124 -20.02 -4.16 -13.97
N VAL A 125 -19.94 -4.53 -12.68
CA VAL A 125 -20.56 -3.76 -11.59
C VAL A 125 -19.93 -2.37 -11.46
N TYR A 126 -18.61 -2.27 -11.45
CA TYR A 126 -17.92 -0.99 -11.39
C TYR A 126 -18.18 -0.13 -12.62
N GLY A 127 -18.21 -0.73 -13.82
CA GLY A 127 -18.51 -0.04 -15.06
C GLY A 127 -19.94 0.51 -15.07
N ALA A 128 -20.93 -0.32 -14.74
CA ALA A 128 -22.33 0.07 -14.71
C ALA A 128 -22.60 1.16 -13.66
N LEU A 129 -22.14 0.98 -12.42
CA LEU A 129 -22.31 1.97 -11.36
C LEU A 129 -21.59 3.28 -11.68
N GLY A 130 -20.36 3.21 -12.19
CA GLY A 130 -19.60 4.39 -12.59
C GLY A 130 -20.28 5.17 -13.72
N PHE A 131 -20.81 4.46 -14.71
CA PHE A 131 -21.57 5.05 -15.81
C PHE A 131 -22.85 5.73 -15.33
N VAL A 132 -23.65 5.04 -14.51
CA VAL A 132 -24.88 5.61 -13.95
C VAL A 132 -24.59 6.88 -13.16
N LEU A 133 -23.59 6.89 -12.28
CA LEU A 133 -23.24 8.09 -11.51
C LEU A 133 -22.80 9.27 -12.37
N LEU A 134 -22.08 9.02 -13.48
CA LEU A 134 -21.61 10.09 -14.35
C LEU A 134 -22.70 10.68 -15.25
N PHE A 135 -23.64 9.85 -15.71
CA PHE A 135 -24.59 10.23 -16.75
C PHE A 135 -26.05 10.28 -16.29
N SER A 136 -26.37 9.88 -15.06
CA SER A 136 -27.72 9.99 -14.48
C SER A 136 -27.74 11.11 -13.42
N PRO A 137 -28.10 12.34 -13.80
CA PRO A 137 -28.09 13.49 -12.90
C PRO A 137 -29.14 13.41 -11.79
N ASP A 138 -30.18 12.58 -11.96
CA ASP A 138 -31.31 12.43 -11.02
C ASP A 138 -31.05 11.37 -9.94
N LEU A 139 -29.81 10.91 -9.78
CA LEU A 139 -29.50 9.90 -8.78
C LEU A 139 -29.50 10.53 -7.38
N ASP A 140 -30.47 10.11 -6.57
CA ASP A 140 -30.73 10.66 -5.25
C ASP A 140 -29.48 10.65 -4.36
N THR A 141 -29.04 11.85 -3.99
CA THR A 141 -27.92 12.19 -3.10
C THR A 141 -28.04 11.48 -1.77
N THR A 142 -29.26 11.19 -1.35
CA THR A 142 -29.58 10.37 -0.18
C THR A 142 -28.92 9.00 -0.26
N ILE A 143 -29.00 8.33 -1.41
CA ILE A 143 -28.42 7.00 -1.62
C ILE A 143 -26.90 7.08 -1.51
N LEU A 144 -26.29 8.11 -2.09
CA LEU A 144 -24.84 8.31 -2.06
C LEU A 144 -24.34 8.56 -0.63
N MET A 145 -25.04 9.42 0.13
CA MET A 145 -24.76 9.68 1.54
C MET A 145 -24.92 8.42 2.40
N GLN A 146 -25.97 7.63 2.17
CA GLN A 146 -26.19 6.37 2.87
C GLN A 146 -25.07 5.36 2.58
N LEU A 147 -24.61 5.24 1.33
CA LEU A 147 -23.49 4.37 0.98
C LEU A 147 -22.18 4.79 1.66
N PHE A 148 -21.88 6.09 1.70
CA PHE A 148 -20.74 6.60 2.47
C PHE A 148 -20.92 6.38 3.97
N GLY A 149 -22.13 6.55 4.48
CA GLY A 149 -22.47 6.32 5.87
C GLY A 149 -22.26 4.86 6.29
N ILE A 150 -22.76 3.91 5.51
CA ILE A 150 -22.52 2.47 5.70
C ILE A 150 -21.03 2.19 5.68
N TYR A 151 -20.29 2.75 4.71
CA TYR A 151 -18.85 2.58 4.64
C TYR A 151 -18.14 3.12 5.90
N PHE A 152 -18.53 4.27 6.42
CA PHE A 152 -17.98 4.82 7.67
C PHE A 152 -18.32 3.98 8.89
N VAL A 153 -19.54 3.41 8.98
CA VAL A 153 -19.89 2.47 10.06
C VAL A 153 -19.01 1.22 9.97
N VAL A 154 -18.84 0.64 8.78
CA VAL A 154 -17.97 -0.52 8.56
C VAL A 154 -16.51 -0.20 8.96
N MET A 155 -16.01 0.98 8.60
CA MET A 155 -14.70 1.45 9.04
C MET A 155 -14.62 1.68 10.55
N GLY A 156 -15.67 2.20 11.17
CA GLY A 156 -15.77 2.39 12.62
C GLY A 156 -15.69 1.05 13.37
N ILE A 157 -16.44 0.05 12.89
CA ILE A 157 -16.37 -1.34 13.40
C ILE A 157 -14.95 -1.88 13.29
N ARG A 158 -14.27 -1.68 12.16
CA ARG A 158 -12.87 -2.09 11.98
C ARG A 158 -11.95 -1.47 13.04
N PHE A 159 -12.06 -0.17 13.30
CA PHE A 159 -11.25 0.49 14.31
C PHE A 159 -11.56 -0.01 15.73
N PHE A 160 -12.83 -0.26 16.06
CA PHE A 160 -13.17 -0.92 17.32
C PHE A 160 -12.55 -2.31 17.43
N MET A 161 -12.61 -3.12 16.36
CA MET A 161 -11.98 -4.44 16.33
C MET A 161 -10.46 -4.38 16.54
N ASN A 162 -9.79 -3.32 16.06
CA ASN A 162 -8.37 -3.09 16.32
C ASN A 162 -8.08 -2.67 17.76
N ALA A 163 -8.97 -1.88 18.36
CA ALA A 163 -8.86 -1.42 19.75
C ALA A 163 -9.19 -2.49 20.80
N LEU A 164 -9.95 -3.52 20.42
CA LEU A 164 -10.14 -4.70 21.26
C LEU A 164 -8.77 -5.36 21.49
N PRO A 165 -8.49 -5.88 22.70
CA PRO A 165 -7.31 -6.69 22.94
C PRO A 165 -7.42 -7.99 22.12
N GLY A 166 -7.13 -7.91 20.82
CA GLY A 166 -6.92 -9.05 19.96
C GLY A 166 -5.67 -9.78 20.45
N GLY A 167 -5.75 -11.11 20.53
CA GLY A 167 -4.67 -11.89 21.12
C GLY A 167 -5.10 -12.67 22.37
N GLY A 168 -6.16 -13.47 22.35
CA GLY A 168 -6.36 -14.47 23.41
C GLY A 168 -5.13 -15.39 23.53
N LYS A 169 -5.04 -16.23 24.59
CA LYS A 169 -3.89 -17.13 24.80
C LYS A 169 -3.54 -18.02 23.59
N ASN A 170 -4.50 -18.25 22.69
CA ASN A 170 -4.36 -19.05 21.46
C ASN A 170 -4.72 -18.22 20.21
N TYR A 171 -4.15 -17.03 20.07
CA TYR A 171 -4.38 -16.21 18.88
C TYR A 171 -3.58 -16.75 17.70
N HIS A 172 -4.31 -17.18 16.69
CA HIS A 172 -3.77 -17.54 15.39
C HIS A 172 -4.43 -16.66 14.33
N TRP A 173 -3.67 -16.34 13.30
CA TRP A 173 -4.25 -15.74 12.11
C TRP A 173 -5.24 -16.71 11.51
N LYS A 174 -6.49 -16.27 11.43
CA LYS A 174 -7.56 -16.99 10.75
C LYS A 174 -7.89 -16.24 9.48
N ARG A 175 -7.93 -17.00 8.40
CA ARG A 175 -8.41 -16.58 7.10
C ARG A 175 -9.77 -15.92 7.26
N GLY A 176 -9.84 -14.61 7.04
CA GLY A 176 -11.00 -13.80 7.38
C GLY A 176 -11.09 -12.55 6.53
N ARG A 177 -12.32 -12.07 6.31
CA ARG A 177 -12.58 -10.84 5.56
C ARG A 177 -12.14 -9.65 6.40
N ARG A 178 -10.95 -9.11 6.14
CA ARG A 178 -10.46 -7.91 6.82
C ARG A 178 -10.87 -6.68 6.04
N ILE A 179 -11.43 -5.70 6.74
CA ILE A 179 -11.76 -4.41 6.16
C ILE A 179 -10.44 -3.64 6.03
N MET A 180 -10.09 -3.27 4.80
CA MET A 180 -8.85 -2.55 4.49
C MET A 180 -9.13 -1.06 4.36
N LEU A 181 -8.09 -0.25 4.53
CA LEU A 181 -8.14 1.16 4.15
C LEU A 181 -8.40 1.29 2.63
N PRO A 182 -8.99 2.40 2.16
CA PRO A 182 -9.07 2.70 0.74
C PRO A 182 -7.70 2.58 0.07
N PRO A 183 -7.60 2.00 -1.14
CA PRO A 183 -6.32 1.87 -1.86
C PRO A 183 -5.54 3.19 -1.99
N ALA A 184 -6.24 4.32 -2.19
CA ALA A 184 -5.61 5.64 -2.25
C ALA A 184 -4.91 6.03 -0.95
N ILE A 185 -5.50 5.71 0.21
CA ILE A 185 -4.89 5.96 1.52
C ILE A 185 -3.73 4.99 1.74
N SER A 186 -3.93 3.70 1.44
CA SER A 186 -2.86 2.70 1.56
C SER A 186 -1.66 3.00 0.66
N ALA A 187 -1.83 3.62 -0.50
CA ALA A 187 -0.73 3.98 -1.39
C ALA A 187 0.18 5.09 -0.82
N ILE A 188 -0.35 5.98 0.01
CA ILE A 188 0.40 7.12 0.57
C ILE A 188 1.01 6.77 1.94
N LEU A 189 0.46 5.77 2.62
CA LEU A 189 0.84 5.41 3.98
C LEU A 189 2.36 5.17 4.19
N PRO A 190 3.08 4.47 3.30
CA PRO A 190 4.51 4.22 3.50
C PRO A 190 5.36 5.50 3.48
N ASP A 191 5.15 6.40 2.53
CA ASP A 191 5.84 7.70 2.46
C ASP A 191 5.49 8.60 3.66
N TRP A 192 4.23 8.59 4.09
CA TRP A 192 3.81 9.34 5.28
C TRP A 192 4.52 8.83 6.55
N PHE A 193 4.59 7.51 6.73
CA PHE A 193 5.27 6.91 7.88
C PHE A 193 6.78 7.22 7.87
N LEU A 194 7.43 7.15 6.71
CA LEU A 194 8.84 7.51 6.55
C LEU A 194 9.10 8.99 6.87
N LYS A 195 8.25 9.90 6.38
CA LYS A 195 8.37 11.34 6.69
C LYS A 195 8.27 11.61 8.17
N HIS A 196 7.32 10.98 8.85
CA HIS A 196 7.14 11.12 10.29
C HIS A 196 8.40 10.69 11.05
N ILE A 197 8.96 9.51 10.72
CA ILE A 197 10.20 9.02 11.34
C ILE A 197 11.37 9.98 11.08
N ASN A 198 11.53 10.44 9.85
CA ASN A 198 12.61 11.38 9.50
C ASN A 198 12.47 12.71 10.25
N GLU A 199 11.26 13.20 10.46
CA GLU A 199 11.00 14.41 11.26
C GLU A 199 11.33 14.20 12.74
N THR A 200 10.94 13.06 13.32
CA THR A 200 11.29 12.67 14.69
C THR A 200 12.80 12.59 14.87
N MET A 201 13.52 11.91 13.95
CA MET A 201 14.98 11.85 13.97
C MET A 201 15.63 13.24 13.85
N LYS A 202 15.12 14.11 12.97
CA LYS A 202 15.63 15.50 12.83
C LYS A 202 15.43 16.34 14.09
N LYS A 203 14.38 16.08 14.86
CA LYS A 203 14.11 16.75 16.13
C LYS A 203 14.99 16.22 17.28
N GLY A 204 15.81 15.18 17.04
CA GLY A 204 16.62 14.53 18.07
C GLY A 204 15.79 13.68 19.04
N GLU A 205 14.52 13.39 18.70
CA GLU A 205 13.68 12.52 19.49
C GLU A 205 14.10 11.05 19.27
N PRO A 206 14.10 10.22 20.33
CA PRO A 206 14.52 8.84 20.22
C PRO A 206 13.56 8.05 19.33
N VAL A 207 14.05 7.58 18.18
CA VAL A 207 13.34 6.62 17.33
C VAL A 207 13.81 5.22 17.70
N ILE A 208 12.87 4.36 18.09
CA ILE A 208 13.19 2.96 18.37
C ILE A 208 13.32 2.24 17.02
N LEU A 209 14.56 1.91 16.65
CA LEU A 209 14.88 1.26 15.39
C LEU A 209 14.67 -0.26 15.42
N HIS A 210 14.74 -0.87 16.60
CA HIS A 210 14.52 -2.29 16.77
C HIS A 210 13.73 -2.57 18.04
N GLU A 211 12.66 -3.33 17.89
CA GLU A 211 11.85 -3.83 19.01
C GLU A 211 11.57 -5.31 18.83
N GLN A 212 11.56 -6.03 19.96
CA GLN A 212 11.27 -7.45 20.01
C GLN A 212 10.42 -7.77 21.24
N LYS A 213 9.39 -8.61 21.06
CA LYS A 213 8.52 -9.11 22.14
C LYS A 213 9.04 -10.39 22.79
N THR A 214 9.91 -11.12 22.10
CA THR A 214 10.44 -12.42 22.52
C THR A 214 11.88 -12.57 22.06
N SER A 215 12.61 -13.49 22.69
CA SER A 215 13.98 -13.88 22.31
C SER A 215 14.02 -14.86 21.14
N ARG A 216 12.88 -15.44 20.71
CA ARG A 216 12.83 -16.35 19.57
C ARG A 216 13.11 -15.60 18.28
N ARG A 217 14.00 -16.16 17.44
CA ARG A 217 14.25 -15.62 16.11
C ARG A 217 13.08 -15.93 15.17
N PRO A 218 12.53 -14.92 14.46
CA PRO A 218 11.48 -15.13 13.47
C PRO A 218 12.00 -15.89 12.26
N GLN A 219 11.21 -16.86 11.77
CA GLN A 219 11.54 -17.63 10.56
C GLN A 219 11.14 -16.90 9.28
N LEU A 220 10.14 -16.03 9.36
CA LEU A 220 9.64 -15.22 8.25
C LEU A 220 9.77 -13.75 8.62
N GLN A 221 10.26 -12.94 7.70
CA GLN A 221 10.30 -11.48 7.80
C GLN A 221 9.56 -10.88 6.61
N VAL A 222 8.76 -9.85 6.83
CA VAL A 222 8.15 -9.07 5.74
C VAL A 222 8.75 -7.69 5.75
N MET A 223 9.21 -7.23 4.58
CA MET A 223 9.95 -5.99 4.42
C MET A 223 9.20 -5.06 3.47
N VAL A 224 8.78 -3.90 3.97
CA VAL A 224 8.20 -2.81 3.17
C VAL A 224 9.27 -1.76 2.94
N HIS A 225 9.71 -1.61 1.69
CA HIS A 225 10.72 -0.64 1.28
C HIS A 225 10.05 0.64 0.83
N VAL A 226 10.61 1.78 1.22
CA VAL A 226 10.17 3.10 0.77
C VAL A 226 11.38 3.85 0.24
N GLY A 227 11.32 4.22 -1.03
CA GLY A 227 12.38 4.97 -1.71
C GLY A 227 12.10 6.47 -1.75
N PRO A 228 13.10 7.28 -2.13
CA PRO A 228 13.06 8.72 -1.97
C PRO A 228 12.22 9.46 -3.04
N LYS A 229 11.94 8.86 -4.20
CA LYS A 229 11.38 9.56 -5.37
C LYS A 229 10.31 8.77 -6.13
N GLY A 230 9.34 9.49 -6.71
CA GLY A 230 8.37 8.95 -7.67
C GLY A 230 7.57 7.76 -7.14
N PHE A 231 7.38 6.73 -7.97
CA PHE A 231 6.68 5.49 -7.63
C PHE A 231 7.28 4.73 -6.45
N GLN A 232 8.57 4.93 -6.15
CA GLN A 232 9.23 4.28 -5.01
C GLN A 232 8.66 4.73 -3.65
N LYS A 233 7.93 5.84 -3.62
CA LYS A 233 7.20 6.34 -2.44
C LYS A 233 5.95 5.53 -2.10
N ILE A 234 5.33 4.90 -3.09
CA ILE A 234 4.23 3.94 -2.88
C ILE A 234 4.75 2.70 -2.14
N GLY A 235 6.04 2.43 -2.33
CA GLY A 235 6.79 1.38 -1.68
C GLY A 235 6.89 0.11 -2.52
N HIS A 236 7.71 -0.82 -2.03
CA HIS A 236 7.85 -2.17 -2.52
C HIS A 236 7.75 -3.13 -1.34
N ILE A 237 7.26 -4.34 -1.54
CA ILE A 237 7.20 -5.34 -0.47
C ILE A 237 7.86 -6.63 -0.91
N SER A 238 8.62 -7.21 0.00
CA SER A 238 9.26 -8.51 -0.14
C SER A 238 9.14 -9.27 1.17
N PHE A 239 9.49 -10.56 1.15
CA PHE A 239 9.59 -11.34 2.37
C PHE A 239 10.92 -12.10 2.39
N ALA A 240 11.46 -12.36 3.58
CA ALA A 240 12.56 -13.27 3.79
C ALA A 240 12.07 -14.50 4.55
N TYR A 241 12.47 -15.69 4.09
CA TYR A 241 12.21 -16.93 4.80
C TYR A 241 13.54 -17.62 5.10
N LYS A 242 13.78 -17.93 6.37
CA LYS A 242 15.03 -18.54 6.87
C LYS A 242 16.28 -17.82 6.34
N GLY A 243 16.24 -16.48 6.30
CA GLY A 243 17.37 -15.64 5.88
C GLY A 243 17.49 -15.40 4.37
N VAL A 244 16.61 -15.96 3.54
CA VAL A 244 16.60 -15.74 2.09
C VAL A 244 15.44 -14.83 1.70
N VAL A 245 15.74 -13.67 1.15
CA VAL A 245 14.78 -12.69 0.63
C VAL A 245 14.23 -13.16 -0.71
N TYR A 246 12.93 -13.06 -0.90
CA TYR A 246 12.20 -13.24 -2.14
C TYR A 246 11.52 -11.93 -2.51
N SER A 247 11.88 -11.38 -3.65
CA SER A 247 11.34 -10.11 -4.14
C SER A 247 10.84 -10.28 -5.57
N TYR A 248 9.60 -9.89 -5.82
CA TYR A 248 8.92 -9.99 -7.12
C TYR A 248 8.55 -8.60 -7.63
N GLY A 249 8.83 -8.31 -8.90
CA GLY A 249 8.55 -7.00 -9.48
C GLY A 249 8.59 -7.00 -11.01
N ASN A 250 8.27 -5.84 -11.58
CA ASN A 250 8.43 -5.57 -13.01
C ASN A 250 9.88 -5.20 -13.30
N TYR A 251 10.75 -6.22 -13.39
CA TYR A 251 12.19 -6.00 -13.51
C TYR A 251 12.71 -6.13 -14.95
N ASP A 252 11.98 -6.81 -15.84
CA ASP A 252 12.40 -6.90 -17.24
C ASP A 252 11.94 -5.68 -18.05
N SER A 253 12.84 -4.71 -18.17
CA SER A 253 12.60 -3.48 -18.94
C SER A 253 12.30 -3.71 -20.42
N ASP A 254 12.70 -4.85 -21.00
CA ASP A 254 12.41 -5.18 -22.41
C ASP A 254 10.92 -5.59 -22.60
N SER A 255 10.23 -5.96 -21.52
CA SER A 255 8.84 -6.41 -21.54
C SER A 255 7.82 -5.32 -21.18
N PHE A 256 8.29 -4.10 -20.91
CA PHE A 256 7.45 -3.03 -20.37
C PHE A 256 6.33 -2.61 -21.32
N ARG A 257 5.13 -2.56 -20.77
CA ARG A 257 3.90 -2.06 -21.38
C ARG A 257 3.28 -1.01 -20.46
N LEU A 258 2.46 -0.10 -21.02
CA LEU A 258 1.81 0.99 -20.27
C LEU A 258 2.77 1.76 -19.35
N ASN A 259 3.84 2.32 -19.91
CA ASN A 259 4.82 3.13 -19.16
C ASN A 259 5.47 2.37 -17.97
N GLY A 260 5.73 1.06 -18.14
CA GLY A 260 6.41 0.23 -17.15
C GLY A 260 5.54 -0.26 -15.99
N THR A 261 4.22 -0.09 -16.08
CA THR A 261 3.28 -0.59 -15.06
C THR A 261 2.87 -2.04 -15.31
N ILE A 262 2.95 -2.51 -16.55
CA ILE A 262 2.81 -3.91 -16.97
C ILE A 262 4.15 -4.42 -17.50
N GLY A 263 4.47 -5.68 -17.26
CA GLY A 263 5.58 -6.39 -17.89
C GLY A 263 5.66 -7.81 -17.39
N ASP A 264 6.69 -8.55 -17.78
CA ASP A 264 6.89 -9.91 -17.31
C ASP A 264 7.20 -9.90 -15.81
N GLY A 265 6.54 -10.79 -15.08
CA GLY A 265 6.79 -11.00 -13.66
C GLY A 265 8.14 -11.64 -13.43
N VAL A 266 9.03 -10.94 -12.72
CA VAL A 266 10.36 -11.42 -12.38
C VAL A 266 10.51 -11.45 -10.86
N PHE A 267 11.04 -12.54 -10.32
CA PHE A 267 11.49 -12.59 -8.94
C PHE A 267 12.96 -13.01 -8.83
N PHE A 268 13.57 -12.69 -7.70
CA PHE A 268 14.88 -13.21 -7.31
C PHE A 268 14.86 -13.71 -5.88
N ASN A 269 15.87 -14.50 -5.56
CA ASN A 269 16.24 -14.82 -4.20
C ASN A 269 17.66 -14.34 -3.90
N LEU A 270 17.85 -13.81 -2.70
CA LEU A 270 19.15 -13.33 -2.22
C LEU A 270 19.22 -13.46 -0.70
N ALA A 271 20.40 -13.71 -0.14
CA ALA A 271 20.58 -13.70 1.30
C ALA A 271 20.24 -12.31 1.87
N ALA A 272 19.55 -12.27 3.01
CA ALA A 272 19.13 -11.01 3.64
C ALA A 272 20.33 -10.11 4.00
N GLU A 273 21.47 -10.73 4.32
CA GLU A 273 22.75 -10.08 4.61
C GLU A 273 23.33 -9.31 3.42
N ASP A 274 23.06 -9.74 2.18
CA ASP A 274 23.46 -9.01 0.97
C ASP A 274 22.36 -8.04 0.52
N TYR A 275 21.10 -8.44 0.71
CA TYR A 275 19.94 -7.69 0.24
C TYR A 275 19.76 -6.37 0.97
N ILE A 276 19.73 -6.40 2.30
CA ILE A 276 19.42 -5.22 3.13
C ILE A 276 20.47 -4.12 2.89
N PRO A 277 21.81 -4.38 2.98
CA PRO A 277 22.81 -3.35 2.72
C PRO A 277 22.71 -2.78 1.31
N ASN A 278 22.45 -3.61 0.29
CA ASN A 278 22.29 -3.12 -1.08
C ASN A 278 21.07 -2.18 -1.21
N MET A 279 19.93 -2.53 -0.60
CA MET A 279 18.74 -1.66 -0.62
C MET A 279 18.98 -0.31 0.10
N LEU A 280 19.71 -0.32 1.21
CA LEU A 280 20.04 0.90 1.95
C LEU A 280 21.07 1.75 1.20
N GLN A 281 22.20 1.15 0.81
CA GLN A 281 23.36 1.88 0.32
C GLN A 281 23.28 2.25 -1.15
N VAL A 282 22.74 1.37 -2.00
CA VAL A 282 22.69 1.59 -3.46
C VAL A 282 21.33 2.17 -3.84
N GLU A 283 20.24 1.52 -3.42
CA GLU A 283 18.88 1.95 -3.79
C GLU A 283 18.35 3.10 -2.93
N LYS A 284 19.03 3.43 -1.83
CA LYS A 284 18.68 4.52 -0.90
C LYS A 284 17.27 4.37 -0.31
N ASN A 285 16.84 3.12 -0.12
CA ASN A 285 15.56 2.82 0.51
C ASN A 285 15.66 2.82 2.04
N THR A 286 14.54 3.06 2.70
CA THR A 286 14.32 2.68 4.11
C THR A 286 13.46 1.42 4.14
N ILE A 287 13.77 0.48 5.04
CA ILE A 287 13.05 -0.79 5.15
C ILE A 287 12.31 -0.85 6.49
N PHE A 288 11.01 -1.10 6.44
CA PHE A 288 10.20 -1.50 7.58
C PHE A 288 10.07 -3.01 7.59
N GLU A 289 10.78 -3.68 8.49
CA GLU A 289 10.80 -5.12 8.64
C GLU A 289 9.94 -5.57 9.82
N PHE A 290 9.12 -6.60 9.60
CA PHE A 290 8.32 -7.26 10.62
C PHE A 290 8.65 -8.75 10.66
N GLY A 291 9.14 -9.22 11.81
CA GLY A 291 9.46 -10.64 12.00
C GLY A 291 8.28 -11.42 12.58
N ILE A 292 8.00 -12.56 11.97
CA ILE A 292 6.86 -13.42 12.21
C ILE A 292 7.37 -14.80 12.67
N LEU A 293 6.87 -15.26 13.81
CA LEU A 293 7.07 -16.63 14.25
C LEU A 293 6.11 -17.56 13.53
N LEU A 294 6.65 -18.69 13.06
CA LEU A 294 5.89 -19.76 12.45
C LEU A 294 5.85 -20.98 13.36
N ASP A 295 4.73 -21.70 13.32
CA ASP A 295 4.64 -23.09 13.77
C ASP A 295 5.05 -24.07 12.64
N ALA A 296 5.10 -25.36 12.96
CA ALA A 296 5.59 -26.38 12.04
C ALA A 296 4.71 -26.55 10.79
N ASP A 297 3.38 -26.47 10.94
CA ASP A 297 2.43 -26.60 9.83
C ASP A 297 2.54 -25.38 8.91
N GLN A 298 2.68 -24.19 9.50
CA GLN A 298 2.93 -22.94 8.78
C GLN A 298 4.25 -22.96 8.02
N GLU A 299 5.33 -23.45 8.62
CA GLU A 299 6.62 -23.62 7.91
C GLU A 299 6.47 -24.54 6.71
N GLN A 300 5.80 -25.69 6.86
CA GLN A 300 5.56 -26.63 5.78
C GLN A 300 4.72 -25.99 4.65
N ALA A 301 3.70 -25.21 5.00
CA ALA A 301 2.86 -24.51 4.04
C ALA A 301 3.65 -23.47 3.23
N VAL A 302 4.53 -22.69 3.90
CA VAL A 302 5.42 -21.74 3.22
C VAL A 302 6.39 -22.47 2.30
N GLU A 303 7.02 -23.55 2.76
CA GLU A 303 7.94 -24.34 1.94
C GLU A 303 7.27 -24.94 0.69
N ALA A 304 6.00 -25.37 0.82
CA ALA A 304 5.20 -25.85 -0.29
C ALA A 304 4.91 -24.74 -1.33
N GLU A 305 4.56 -23.53 -0.89
CA GLU A 305 4.35 -22.39 -1.80
C GLU A 305 5.66 -22.00 -2.52
N LEU A 306 6.79 -21.96 -1.80
CA LEU A 306 8.10 -21.70 -2.40
C LEU A 306 8.48 -22.79 -3.42
N ALA A 307 8.18 -24.06 -3.14
CA ALA A 307 8.41 -25.16 -4.07
C ALA A 307 7.56 -25.01 -5.34
N LYS A 308 6.28 -24.64 -5.22
CA LYS A 308 5.41 -24.34 -6.38
C LYS A 308 5.98 -23.21 -7.22
N MET A 309 6.43 -22.11 -6.59
CA MET A 309 7.04 -20.98 -7.28
C MET A 309 8.28 -21.41 -8.06
N ARG A 310 9.19 -22.16 -7.43
CA ARG A 310 10.41 -22.69 -8.09
C ARG A 310 10.10 -23.62 -9.25
N ASN A 311 9.16 -24.55 -9.07
CA ASN A 311 8.80 -25.51 -10.11
C ASN A 311 8.15 -24.82 -11.33
N ASN A 312 7.40 -23.74 -11.07
CA ASN A 312 6.76 -22.92 -12.10
C ASN A 312 7.66 -21.79 -12.63
N SER A 313 8.96 -21.77 -12.31
CA SER A 313 9.87 -20.73 -12.79
C SER A 313 10.99 -21.27 -13.67
N TYR A 314 11.64 -20.36 -14.38
CA TYR A 314 12.86 -20.60 -15.16
C TYR A 314 13.83 -19.45 -14.98
N ARG A 315 15.13 -19.73 -15.09
CA ARG A 315 16.19 -18.72 -14.99
C ARG A 315 16.04 -17.69 -16.12
N TRP A 316 15.98 -16.40 -15.75
CA TRP A 316 15.95 -15.28 -16.70
C TRP A 316 17.21 -14.42 -16.59
N TYR A 317 18.07 -14.48 -17.61
CA TYR A 317 19.34 -13.76 -17.60
C TYR A 317 19.16 -12.25 -17.77
N THR A 318 19.82 -11.49 -16.89
CA THR A 318 19.82 -10.02 -16.91
C THR A 318 20.54 -9.49 -18.16
N LYS A 319 20.44 -8.17 -18.44
CA LYS A 319 21.08 -7.58 -19.62
C LYS A 319 22.59 -7.75 -19.58
N ILE A 320 23.21 -7.51 -18.42
CA ILE A 320 24.66 -7.67 -18.25
C ILE A 320 25.13 -9.11 -18.46
N GLU A 321 24.35 -10.10 -18.00
CA GLU A 321 24.65 -11.53 -18.21
C GLU A 321 24.55 -11.91 -19.69
N ARG A 322 23.49 -11.47 -20.37
CA ARG A 322 23.25 -11.79 -21.80
C ARG A 322 24.34 -11.22 -22.72
N SER A 323 24.93 -10.09 -22.35
CA SER A 323 25.93 -9.40 -23.16
C SER A 323 27.38 -9.67 -22.76
N ASP A 324 27.60 -10.49 -21.73
CA ASP A 324 28.90 -10.62 -21.04
C ASP A 324 29.51 -9.24 -20.73
N GLY A 325 28.69 -8.40 -20.08
CA GLY A 325 28.90 -6.96 -19.96
C GLY A 325 29.67 -6.51 -18.72
N TYR A 326 30.26 -7.43 -17.96
CA TYR A 326 30.83 -7.17 -16.63
C TYR A 326 31.92 -6.10 -16.64
N ASP A 327 32.79 -6.10 -17.66
CA ASP A 327 33.85 -5.08 -17.84
C ASP A 327 33.32 -3.67 -18.17
N ARG A 328 32.04 -3.56 -18.53
CA ARG A 328 31.38 -2.32 -18.96
C ARG A 328 30.16 -2.01 -18.10
N PHE A 329 30.25 -2.28 -16.80
CA PHE A 329 29.16 -2.11 -15.83
C PHE A 329 28.41 -0.77 -15.94
N ASN A 330 29.10 0.34 -16.20
CA ASN A 330 28.50 1.68 -16.34
C ASN A 330 27.36 1.74 -17.38
N GLN A 331 27.37 0.87 -18.40
CA GLN A 331 26.30 0.80 -19.40
C GLN A 331 25.03 0.11 -18.88
N PHE A 332 25.17 -0.71 -17.84
CA PHE A 332 24.10 -1.48 -17.21
C PHE A 332 23.69 -0.94 -15.84
N GLU A 333 24.40 0.06 -15.32
CA GLU A 333 24.17 0.59 -13.98
C GLU A 333 22.74 1.09 -13.78
N ALA A 334 22.09 1.64 -14.82
CA ALA A 334 20.70 2.08 -14.75
C ALA A 334 19.69 0.91 -14.67
N ASP A 335 20.04 -0.27 -15.20
CA ASP A 335 19.20 -1.47 -15.19
C ASP A 335 19.26 -2.15 -13.82
N TYR A 336 18.19 -2.05 -13.04
CA TYR A 336 18.15 -2.58 -11.66
C TYR A 336 18.56 -4.05 -11.55
N PRO A 337 18.07 -4.99 -12.40
CA PRO A 337 18.46 -6.39 -12.30
C PRO A 337 19.93 -6.61 -12.58
N SER A 338 20.48 -5.95 -13.60
CA SER A 338 21.91 -6.03 -13.92
C SER A 338 22.76 -5.47 -12.77
N ARG A 339 22.34 -4.33 -12.18
CA ARG A 339 22.99 -3.73 -11.02
C ARG A 339 22.97 -4.65 -9.79
N LEU A 340 21.82 -5.26 -9.49
CA LEU A 340 21.70 -6.18 -8.36
C LEU A 340 22.53 -7.44 -8.59
N HIS A 341 22.44 -8.02 -9.79
CA HIS A 341 23.22 -9.21 -10.16
C HIS A 341 24.72 -8.95 -10.07
N TYR A 342 25.22 -7.86 -10.64
CA TYR A 342 26.65 -7.50 -10.61
C TYR A 342 27.18 -7.37 -9.18
N ARG A 343 26.40 -6.77 -8.28
CA ARG A 343 26.85 -6.52 -6.90
C ARG A 343 26.74 -7.74 -6.01
N SER A 344 25.66 -8.53 -6.13
CA SER A 344 25.31 -9.56 -5.16
C SER A 344 25.33 -10.99 -5.70
N GLY A 345 25.53 -11.18 -7.00
CA GLY A 345 25.38 -12.48 -7.66
C GLY A 345 23.93 -12.97 -7.77
N ALA A 346 22.95 -12.15 -7.40
CA ALA A 346 21.54 -12.53 -7.40
C ALA A 346 21.10 -13.11 -8.75
N LYS A 347 20.39 -14.25 -8.70
CA LYS A 347 19.82 -14.90 -9.88
C LYS A 347 18.33 -14.56 -9.97
N MET A 348 17.90 -14.23 -11.18
CA MET A 348 16.55 -13.79 -11.48
C MET A 348 15.77 -14.89 -12.19
N TYR A 349 14.46 -14.93 -11.97
CA TYR A 349 13.57 -15.97 -12.48
C TYR A 349 12.27 -15.36 -12.98
N LYS A 350 11.72 -15.95 -14.04
CA LYS A 350 10.39 -15.64 -14.57
C LYS A 350 9.48 -16.85 -14.42
N PHE A 351 8.17 -16.62 -14.46
CA PHE A 351 7.17 -17.69 -14.37
C PHE A 351 6.80 -18.25 -15.75
N LYS A 352 6.57 -19.57 -15.81
CA LYS A 352 6.14 -20.26 -17.03
C LYS A 352 4.68 -19.96 -17.39
N GLY A 353 3.85 -19.68 -16.38
CA GLY A 353 2.41 -19.42 -16.53
C GLY A 353 1.72 -19.09 -15.21
N GLY A 354 0.42 -18.76 -15.29
CA GLY A 354 -0.41 -18.47 -14.12
C GLY A 354 -0.26 -17.06 -13.56
N LYS A 355 -0.81 -16.84 -12.36
CA LYS A 355 -1.02 -15.53 -11.71
C LYS A 355 0.16 -14.54 -11.78
N PHE A 356 1.40 -15.02 -11.69
CA PHE A 356 2.59 -14.14 -11.62
C PHE A 356 3.41 -14.12 -12.92
N ARG A 357 2.86 -14.64 -14.03
CA ARG A 357 3.54 -14.55 -15.33
C ARG A 357 3.65 -13.11 -15.80
N THR A 358 2.57 -12.35 -15.71
CA THR A 358 2.58 -10.91 -15.97
C THR A 358 2.49 -10.13 -14.66
N TYR A 359 3.43 -9.21 -14.46
CA TYR A 359 3.33 -8.20 -13.41
C TYR A 359 2.37 -7.10 -13.83
N TRP A 360 1.46 -6.72 -12.92
CA TRP A 360 0.62 -5.54 -13.05
C TRP A 360 0.60 -4.74 -11.76
N ALA A 361 1.07 -3.49 -11.80
CA ALA A 361 1.22 -2.65 -10.60
C ALA A 361 -0.07 -2.52 -9.76
N LEU A 362 -1.25 -2.51 -10.40
CA LEU A 362 -2.55 -2.37 -9.75
C LEU A 362 -3.31 -3.70 -9.58
N GLY A 363 -2.67 -4.84 -9.86
CA GLY A 363 -3.25 -6.17 -9.69
C GLY A 363 -2.22 -7.15 -9.16
N ASP A 364 -1.75 -8.09 -9.97
CA ASP A 364 -0.70 -9.04 -9.56
C ASP A 364 0.68 -8.38 -9.47
N ASN A 365 0.95 -7.79 -8.31
CA ASN A 365 2.15 -7.05 -7.98
C ASN A 365 2.96 -7.70 -6.84
N CYS A 366 3.97 -6.98 -6.33
CA CYS A 366 4.80 -7.41 -5.21
C CYS A 366 4.03 -7.72 -3.93
N ALA A 367 2.94 -7.00 -3.66
CA ALA A 367 2.08 -7.25 -2.51
C ALA A 367 1.23 -8.51 -2.70
N ALA A 368 0.67 -8.72 -3.90
CA ALA A 368 -0.04 -9.95 -4.23
C ALA A 368 0.86 -11.19 -4.22
N PHE A 369 2.15 -11.03 -4.50
CA PHE A 369 3.16 -12.08 -4.39
C PHE A 369 3.45 -12.44 -2.93
N THR A 370 3.71 -11.43 -2.09
CA THR A 370 3.91 -11.61 -0.64
C THR A 370 2.65 -12.17 0.04
N ASP A 371 1.46 -11.82 -0.44
CA ASP A 371 0.17 -12.34 0.06
C ASP A 371 0.05 -13.86 -0.07
N VAL A 372 0.72 -14.50 -1.03
CA VAL A 372 0.66 -15.97 -1.16
C VAL A 372 1.27 -16.65 0.06
N VAL A 373 2.42 -16.16 0.51
CA VAL A 373 3.12 -16.70 1.68
C VAL A 373 2.38 -16.32 2.97
N LEU A 374 1.90 -15.08 3.10
CA LEU A 374 1.12 -14.67 4.27
C LEU A 374 -0.26 -15.35 4.33
N GLY A 375 -0.85 -15.65 3.18
CA GLY A 375 -2.08 -16.40 3.07
C GLY A 375 -1.97 -17.85 3.53
N ALA A 376 -0.81 -18.48 3.33
CA ALA A 376 -0.51 -19.79 3.89
C ALA A 376 -0.57 -19.81 5.43
N LEU A 377 -0.37 -18.64 6.06
CA LEU A 377 -0.44 -18.45 7.51
C LEU A 377 -1.85 -18.11 8.01
N GLY A 378 -2.84 -17.99 7.11
CA GLY A 378 -4.17 -17.47 7.44
C GLY A 378 -4.21 -15.95 7.64
N ALA A 379 -3.16 -15.24 7.22
CA ALA A 379 -3.07 -13.78 7.24
C ALA A 379 -3.30 -13.14 5.87
N ASP A 380 -3.90 -13.87 4.94
CA ASP A 380 -4.27 -13.32 3.64
C ASP A 380 -5.11 -12.06 3.82
N VAL A 381 -4.66 -11.03 3.13
CA VAL A 381 -5.35 -9.76 3.10
C VAL A 381 -6.35 -9.85 1.96
N LEU A 382 -7.50 -10.45 2.25
CA LEU A 382 -8.63 -10.45 1.31
C LEU A 382 -9.14 -9.01 1.15
N ASN A 383 -8.60 -8.29 0.17
CA ASN A 383 -9.19 -7.04 -0.24
C ASN A 383 -10.42 -7.35 -1.11
N ILE A 384 -11.61 -7.00 -0.62
CA ILE A 384 -12.88 -7.05 -1.35
C ILE A 384 -12.80 -6.31 -2.71
N ARG A 385 -11.85 -5.38 -2.84
CA ARG A 385 -11.65 -4.51 -4.01
C ARG A 385 -10.54 -4.96 -4.99
N GLY A 386 -9.83 -6.05 -4.70
CA GLY A 386 -8.86 -6.67 -5.61
C GLY A 386 -7.48 -6.00 -5.75
N ILE A 387 -7.22 -4.82 -5.16
CA ILE A 387 -5.92 -4.13 -5.24
C ILE A 387 -5.20 -4.20 -3.88
N ILE A 388 -4.07 -4.91 -3.79
CA ILE A 388 -3.25 -4.97 -2.57
C ILE A 388 -2.02 -4.09 -2.80
N SER A 389 -1.68 -3.22 -1.84
CA SER A 389 -0.51 -2.35 -1.91
C SER A 389 0.46 -2.60 -0.74
N PRO A 390 1.73 -2.19 -0.85
CA PRO A 390 2.69 -2.29 0.26
C PRO A 390 2.20 -1.61 1.54
N GLY A 391 1.54 -0.45 1.44
CA GLY A 391 0.97 0.22 2.60
C GLY A 391 -0.20 -0.52 3.24
N THR A 392 -0.92 -1.36 2.49
CA THR A 392 -1.92 -2.28 3.06
C THR A 392 -1.28 -3.23 4.08
N TYR A 393 -0.13 -3.80 3.75
CA TYR A 393 0.62 -4.67 4.66
C TYR A 393 1.34 -3.91 5.76
N LEU A 394 1.85 -2.72 5.48
CA LEU A 394 2.45 -1.87 6.51
C LEU A 394 1.45 -1.60 7.65
N ASP A 395 0.23 -1.18 7.30
CA ASP A 395 -0.86 -0.96 8.27
C ASP A 395 -1.21 -2.24 9.05
N PHE A 396 -1.36 -3.35 8.31
CA PHE A 396 -1.70 -4.64 8.90
C PHE A 396 -0.63 -5.15 9.88
N LEU A 397 0.63 -5.21 9.45
CA LEU A 397 1.73 -5.75 10.25
C LEU A 397 2.05 -4.86 11.45
N GLN A 398 1.92 -3.54 11.29
CA GLN A 398 2.01 -2.59 12.40
C GLN A 398 0.92 -2.87 13.44
N THR A 399 -0.33 -3.04 13.00
CA THR A 399 -1.46 -3.35 13.89
C THR A 399 -1.26 -4.69 14.60
N GLU A 400 -0.83 -5.73 13.88
CA GLU A 400 -0.53 -7.03 14.47
C GLU A 400 0.64 -6.98 15.45
N TYR A 401 1.68 -6.19 15.17
CA TYR A 401 2.77 -5.99 16.10
C TYR A 401 2.30 -5.32 17.40
N LEU A 402 1.23 -4.52 17.41
CA LEU A 402 0.73 -3.95 18.66
C LEU A 402 -0.07 -4.96 19.52
N ARG A 403 -0.48 -6.10 18.95
CA ARG A 403 -1.26 -7.13 19.66
C ARG A 403 -0.35 -8.00 20.55
N PRO A 404 -0.69 -8.25 21.84
CA PRO A 404 0.17 -8.99 22.76
C PRO A 404 0.56 -10.40 22.29
N ASN A 405 -0.41 -11.18 21.82
CA ASN A 405 -0.21 -12.59 21.43
C ASN A 405 -0.17 -12.79 19.90
N SER A 406 0.21 -11.75 19.16
CA SER A 406 0.39 -11.86 17.71
C SER A 406 1.68 -12.62 17.36
N PRO A 407 1.69 -13.39 16.24
CA PRO A 407 2.91 -14.00 15.73
C PRO A 407 3.94 -12.98 15.24
N VAL A 408 3.55 -11.71 15.04
CA VAL A 408 4.49 -10.63 14.74
C VAL A 408 5.20 -10.20 16.02
N VAL A 409 6.47 -10.55 16.10
CA VAL A 409 7.27 -10.45 17.32
C VAL A 409 8.40 -9.44 17.26
N THR A 410 8.85 -9.07 16.07
CA THR A 410 9.85 -8.02 15.90
C THR A 410 9.37 -6.94 14.94
N ARG A 411 9.86 -5.73 15.18
CA ARG A 411 9.74 -4.58 14.27
C ARG A 411 11.11 -3.93 14.18
N THR A 412 11.65 -3.83 12.97
CA THR A 412 12.96 -3.22 12.70
C THR A 412 12.83 -2.16 11.61
N ILE A 413 13.46 -1.01 11.80
CA ILE A 413 13.58 0.05 10.81
C ILE A 413 15.03 0.10 10.36
N HIS A 414 15.30 -0.36 9.15
CA HIS A 414 16.64 -0.27 8.56
C HIS A 414 16.76 1.05 7.80
N THR A 415 17.76 1.85 8.15
CA THR A 415 18.02 3.16 7.56
C THR A 415 19.52 3.41 7.48
N LEU A 416 19.97 4.27 6.55
CA LEU A 416 21.38 4.67 6.43
C LEU A 416 21.92 5.42 7.65
N ALA A 417 21.05 5.91 8.54
CA ALA A 417 21.47 6.49 9.82
C ALA A 417 21.97 5.43 10.82
N ASP A 418 21.78 4.14 10.52
CA ASP A 418 22.41 3.03 11.23
C ASP A 418 23.91 3.05 10.89
N GLY A 419 24.69 3.70 11.75
CA GLY A 419 26.16 3.81 11.67
C GLY A 419 26.90 2.49 11.86
N SER A 420 26.26 1.34 11.62
CA SER A 420 26.99 0.10 11.35
C SER A 420 27.64 0.24 9.97
N ALA A 421 28.93 0.57 9.99
CA ALA A 421 29.81 0.41 8.85
C ALA A 421 29.82 -1.07 8.44
N ILE A 422 28.84 -1.50 7.65
CA ILE A 422 28.92 -2.74 6.89
C ILE A 422 29.92 -2.42 5.79
N SER A 423 31.12 -2.99 5.91
CA SER A 423 32.27 -2.66 5.08
C SER A 423 31.92 -2.75 3.60
N SER A 424 32.52 -1.87 2.81
CA SER A 424 32.50 -1.87 1.35
C SER A 424 33.04 -3.17 0.72
N ASP A 425 33.53 -4.10 1.55
CA ASP A 425 34.24 -5.31 1.15
C ASP A 425 33.35 -6.56 1.21
N ALA A 426 32.05 -6.43 1.51
CA ALA A 426 31.10 -7.55 1.56
C ALA A 426 30.72 -8.10 0.16
N PHE A 427 31.00 -7.37 -0.92
CA PHE A 427 30.73 -7.83 -2.28
C PHE A 427 31.94 -8.62 -2.83
N GLY A 428 32.16 -9.81 -2.25
CA GLY A 428 33.29 -10.68 -2.55
C GLY A 428 32.89 -12.06 -3.09
N ASN A 429 33.18 -12.25 -4.38
CA ASN A 429 33.31 -13.50 -5.16
C ASN A 429 32.03 -14.08 -5.81
N PRO A 430 31.91 -14.04 -7.17
CA PRO A 430 30.77 -14.59 -7.93
C PRO A 430 30.64 -16.13 -7.89
N ASP A 431 31.60 -16.85 -7.32
CA ASP A 431 31.62 -18.32 -7.31
C ASP A 431 31.04 -18.98 -6.04
N ARG A 432 30.23 -18.28 -5.24
CA ARG A 432 29.53 -18.94 -4.12
C ARG A 432 28.37 -19.80 -4.66
N PRO A 433 28.35 -21.12 -4.43
CA PRO A 433 27.21 -21.95 -4.80
C PRO A 433 25.98 -21.53 -4.00
N CYS A 434 24.85 -21.34 -4.72
CA CYS A 434 23.52 -21.06 -4.16
C CYS A 434 22.93 -22.27 -3.45
#